data_AF-A0A7T4TY76-F1
#
_entry.id   AF-A0A7T4TY76-F1
#
_cell.length_a   1.000
_cell.length_b   1.000
_cell.length_c   1.000
_cell.angle_alpha   90.00
_cell.angle_beta   90.00
_cell.angle_gamma   90.00
#
_symmetry.space_group_name_H-M   'P 1'
#
loop_
_entity.id
_entity.type
_entity.pdbx_description
1 polymer ?
#
loop_
_entity_poly.entity_id
_entity_poly.type
_entity_poly.pdbx_seq_one_letter_code
_entity_poly.pdbx_strand_id
1 'polypeptide(L)'
;MSTLPRAKKECGSWFWDLDETAPSGLDSALSVAARMVEVLDQFELLSPRGLECMWLALGKGFTGVMSTVFIQSLVDPEIPHKLHGSRPAALPEAKFRDFKVIGSGVWYDAEGRPHREPRLVDVSVTTSSYGPTATVSAHHDIWSWFDFSGRPHPEVQSRNAPRLADALLGINSALGVEAETGEPTYFGHAVEFGISTPDADEHGLGPDLTDKL
;
A
#
# COMPACT_ATOMS: atom_id res chain seq x y z
N MET A 1 -2.70 19.23 -5.01
CA MET A 1 -3.47 18.31 -5.87
C MET A 1 -2.46 17.33 -6.45
N SER A 2 -2.79 16.03 -6.49
CA SER A 2 -1.95 15.00 -7.12
C SER A 2 -1.81 15.30 -8.61
N THR A 3 -0.58 15.18 -9.13
CA THR A 3 -0.29 15.29 -10.57
C THR A 3 0.12 13.94 -11.16
N LEU A 4 0.25 12.91 -10.32
CA LEU A 4 0.70 11.60 -10.73
C LEU A 4 -0.52 10.70 -11.04
N PRO A 5 -0.66 10.18 -12.27
CA PRO A 5 -1.73 9.25 -12.60
C PRO A 5 -1.77 8.08 -11.63
N ARG A 6 -2.97 7.65 -11.25
CA ARG A 6 -3.18 6.54 -10.33
C ARG A 6 -4.10 5.51 -10.98
N ALA A 7 -3.62 4.27 -11.09
CA ALA A 7 -4.39 3.16 -11.61
C ALA A 7 -5.50 2.71 -10.64
N LYS A 8 -6.65 2.30 -11.19
CA LYS A 8 -7.78 1.72 -10.43
C LYS A 8 -7.45 0.39 -9.76
N LYS A 9 -6.43 -0.29 -10.27
CA LYS A 9 -5.86 -1.52 -9.72
C LYS A 9 -4.37 -1.32 -9.51
N GLU A 10 -3.80 -2.10 -8.61
CA GLU A 10 -2.38 -2.10 -8.30
C GLU A 10 -1.54 -2.47 -9.54
N CYS A 11 -0.45 -1.75 -9.75
CA CYS A 11 0.62 -2.13 -10.67
C CYS A 11 1.46 -3.28 -10.09
N GLY A 12 1.50 -3.36 -8.75
CA GLY A 12 2.11 -4.46 -8.02
C GLY A 12 1.65 -4.46 -6.57
N SER A 13 1.56 -5.64 -5.98
CA SER A 13 1.30 -5.84 -4.55
C SER A 13 2.13 -6.96 -3.99
N TRP A 14 2.47 -6.84 -2.71
CA TRP A 14 3.26 -7.79 -1.94
C TRP A 14 2.49 -8.11 -0.67
N PHE A 15 2.30 -9.40 -0.39
CA PHE A 15 1.48 -9.93 0.67
C PHE A 15 2.34 -10.70 1.68
N TRP A 16 2.11 -10.46 2.97
CA TRP A 16 2.73 -11.22 4.04
C TRP A 16 1.65 -11.93 4.84
N ASP A 17 1.78 -13.26 4.94
CA ASP A 17 1.08 -14.04 5.95
C ASP A 17 1.89 -14.04 7.25
N LEU A 18 1.25 -13.66 8.35
CA LEU A 18 1.91 -13.49 9.65
C LEU A 18 1.20 -14.29 10.74
N ASP A 19 0.39 -15.29 10.37
CA ASP A 19 -0.31 -16.18 11.29
C ASP A 19 0.63 -16.90 12.27
N GLU A 20 1.82 -17.29 11.82
CA GLU A 20 2.85 -17.94 12.63
C GLU A 20 3.79 -16.96 13.36
N THR A 21 3.85 -15.69 12.93
CA THR A 21 4.86 -14.72 13.41
C THR A 21 4.30 -13.59 14.25
N ALA A 22 3.00 -13.36 14.22
CA ALA A 22 2.33 -12.32 14.99
C ALA A 22 1.00 -12.82 15.59
N PRO A 23 0.69 -12.48 16.86
CA PRO A 23 -0.56 -12.89 17.47
C PRO A 23 -1.76 -12.23 16.78
N SER A 24 -2.96 -12.79 16.94
CA SER A 24 -4.18 -12.21 16.37
C SER A 24 -4.63 -10.93 17.09
N GLY A 25 -5.49 -10.16 16.42
CA GLY A 25 -6.14 -8.98 16.99
C GLY A 25 -5.57 -7.63 16.57
N LEU A 26 -6.24 -6.57 17.01
CA LEU A 26 -5.99 -5.19 16.56
C LEU A 26 -4.63 -4.66 17.02
N ASP A 27 -4.26 -4.87 18.28
CA ASP A 27 -2.97 -4.37 18.82
C ASP A 27 -1.77 -4.96 18.07
N SER A 28 -1.85 -6.26 17.75
CA SER A 28 -0.84 -6.93 16.94
C SER A 28 -0.79 -6.40 15.51
N ALA A 29 -1.94 -6.23 14.87
CA ALA A 29 -2.03 -5.64 13.53
C ALA A 29 -1.47 -4.21 13.49
N LEU A 30 -1.72 -3.39 14.50
CA LEU A 30 -1.15 -2.04 14.63
C LEU A 30 0.36 -2.08 14.82
N SER A 31 0.89 -3.02 15.60
CA SER A 31 2.33 -3.25 15.76
C SER A 31 3.00 -3.65 14.44
N VAL A 32 2.37 -4.56 13.68
CA VAL A 32 2.82 -4.92 12.32
C VAL A 32 2.82 -3.70 11.40
N ALA A 33 1.72 -2.94 11.36
CA ALA A 33 1.63 -1.73 10.55
C ALA A 33 2.71 -0.70 10.92
N ALA A 34 2.98 -0.50 12.21
CA ALA A 34 4.01 0.41 12.69
C ALA A 34 5.41 0.00 12.20
N ARG A 35 5.77 -1.29 12.27
CA ARG A 35 7.05 -1.81 11.77
C ARG A 35 7.21 -1.62 10.27
N MET A 36 6.17 -1.93 9.50
CA MET A 36 6.20 -1.75 8.04
C MET A 36 6.34 -0.27 7.67
N VAL A 37 5.58 0.60 8.34
CA VAL A 37 5.60 2.04 8.07
C VAL A 37 6.92 2.67 8.49
N GLU A 38 7.56 2.19 9.56
CA GLU A 38 8.90 2.62 9.94
C GLU A 38 9.90 2.35 8.80
N VAL A 39 9.87 1.16 8.20
CA VAL A 39 10.71 0.84 7.03
C VAL A 39 10.35 1.73 5.84
N LEU A 40 9.06 1.87 5.50
CA LEU A 40 8.63 2.66 4.35
C LEU A 40 8.98 4.15 4.49
N ASP A 41 8.92 4.71 5.70
CA ASP A 41 9.26 6.12 5.97
C ASP A 41 10.77 6.37 5.83
N GLN A 42 11.64 5.39 6.14
CA GLN A 42 13.09 5.48 5.88
C GLN A 42 13.42 5.71 4.40
N PHE A 43 12.57 5.21 3.49
CA PHE A 43 12.70 5.39 2.04
C PHE A 43 11.77 6.49 1.48
N GLU A 44 11.14 7.27 2.36
CA GLU A 44 10.17 8.32 2.06
C GLU A 44 8.94 7.82 1.27
N LEU A 45 8.59 6.53 1.37
CA LEU A 45 7.48 5.93 0.62
C LEU A 45 6.13 6.16 1.29
N LEU A 46 6.11 6.22 2.62
CA LEU A 46 4.87 6.43 3.38
C LEU A 46 5.13 7.09 4.74
N SER A 47 4.81 8.38 4.84
CA SER A 47 4.63 9.05 6.13
C SER A 47 3.15 8.99 6.53
N PRO A 48 2.79 8.29 7.62
CA PRO A 48 1.40 8.04 7.99
C PRO A 48 0.70 9.32 8.46
N ARG A 49 -0.59 9.45 8.11
CA ARG A 49 -1.46 10.57 8.51
C ARG A 49 -2.78 10.11 9.13
N GLY A 50 -3.20 8.88 8.82
CA GLY A 50 -4.44 8.33 9.35
C GLY A 50 -4.57 6.85 9.08
N LEU A 51 -5.62 6.29 9.65
CA LEU A 51 -6.09 4.93 9.39
C LEU A 51 -7.48 5.00 8.78
N GLU A 52 -7.71 4.24 7.73
CA GLU A 52 -9.03 4.03 7.14
C GLU A 52 -9.50 2.62 7.44
N CYS A 53 -10.73 2.47 7.93
CA CYS A 53 -11.34 1.16 8.10
C CYS A 53 -12.74 1.14 7.48
N MET A 54 -13.06 0.00 6.86
CA MET A 54 -14.38 -0.24 6.30
C MET A 54 -15.19 -1.13 7.24
N TRP A 55 -16.44 -0.73 7.48
CA TRP A 55 -17.32 -1.42 8.41
C TRP A 55 -18.09 -2.54 7.73
N LEU A 56 -18.19 -3.67 8.43
CA LEU A 56 -18.97 -4.84 8.03
C LEU A 56 -20.04 -5.13 9.07
N ALA A 57 -21.25 -5.48 8.61
CA ALA A 57 -22.33 -5.97 9.46
C ALA A 57 -22.54 -7.47 9.19
N LEU A 58 -22.62 -8.26 10.27
CA LEU A 58 -22.80 -9.71 10.17
C LEU A 58 -24.09 -10.04 9.40
N GLY A 59 -23.99 -10.96 8.42
CA GLY A 59 -25.11 -11.35 7.56
C GLY A 59 -25.50 -10.33 6.48
N LYS A 60 -24.90 -9.13 6.47
CA LYS A 60 -25.15 -8.09 5.45
C LYS A 60 -23.91 -7.76 4.61
N GLY A 61 -22.72 -8.14 5.07
CA GLY A 61 -21.46 -7.85 4.39
C GLY A 61 -20.99 -6.41 4.62
N PHE A 62 -20.31 -5.84 3.62
CA PHE A 62 -19.84 -4.45 3.67
C PHE A 62 -21.00 -3.47 3.72
N THR A 63 -20.91 -2.50 4.63
CA THR A 63 -21.99 -1.52 4.84
C THR A 63 -21.88 -0.32 3.90
N GLY A 64 -20.77 -0.22 3.16
CA GLY A 64 -20.41 0.96 2.37
C GLY A 64 -19.92 2.14 3.21
N VAL A 65 -19.87 2.00 4.54
CA VAL A 65 -19.41 3.05 5.45
C VAL A 65 -17.93 2.86 5.75
N MET A 66 -17.17 3.94 5.58
CA MET A 66 -15.75 4.03 5.90
C MET A 66 -15.55 5.07 7.00
N SER A 67 -14.67 4.78 7.95
CA SER A 67 -14.21 5.74 8.95
C SER A 67 -12.73 6.03 8.74
N THR A 68 -12.35 7.29 8.94
CA THR A 68 -10.95 7.73 8.94
C THR A 68 -10.59 8.26 10.31
N VAL A 69 -9.53 7.72 10.91
CA VAL A 69 -8.96 8.20 12.16
C VAL A 69 -7.61 8.84 11.87
N PHE A 70 -7.50 10.15 12.06
CA PHE A 70 -6.21 10.84 11.92
C PHE A 70 -5.30 10.53 13.11
N ILE A 71 -4.03 10.29 12.83
CA ILE A 71 -3.03 9.90 13.82
C ILE A 71 -1.80 10.79 13.74
N GLN A 72 -1.12 10.95 14.87
CA GLN A 72 0.22 11.52 14.92
C GLN A 72 1.30 10.45 14.88
N SER A 73 1.01 9.25 15.40
CA SER A 73 1.92 8.12 15.46
C SER A 73 1.11 6.82 15.51
N LEU A 74 1.54 5.77 14.81
CA LEU A 74 0.89 4.45 14.82
C LEU A 74 1.04 3.70 16.14
N VAL A 75 1.98 4.12 17.00
CA VAL A 75 2.21 3.51 18.32
C VAL A 75 1.47 4.24 19.45
N ASP A 76 0.59 5.20 19.12
CA ASP A 76 -0.28 5.85 20.10
C ASP A 76 -1.24 4.81 20.74
N PRO A 77 -1.16 4.57 22.06
CA PRO A 77 -1.98 3.55 22.74
C PRO A 77 -3.49 3.85 22.69
N GLU A 78 -3.90 5.08 22.32
CA GLU A 78 -5.30 5.44 22.16
C GLU A 78 -5.88 5.04 20.80
N ILE A 79 -5.05 4.61 19.83
CA ILE A 79 -5.52 4.25 18.49
C ILE A 79 -6.58 3.13 18.50
N PRO A 80 -6.40 2.00 19.22
CA PRO A 80 -7.43 0.98 19.32
C PRO A 80 -8.78 1.55 19.77
N HIS A 81 -8.76 2.43 20.77
CA HIS A 81 -9.96 3.07 21.28
C HIS A 81 -10.59 4.02 20.26
N LYS A 82 -9.79 4.85 19.58
CA LYS A 82 -10.25 5.76 18.53
C LYS A 82 -10.87 5.01 17.34
N LEU A 83 -10.25 3.91 16.89
CA LEU A 83 -10.77 3.07 15.82
C LEU A 83 -12.12 2.46 16.22
N HIS A 84 -12.22 1.85 17.39
CA HIS A 84 -13.49 1.31 17.87
C HIS A 84 -14.55 2.39 18.10
N GLY A 85 -14.17 3.56 18.61
CA GLY A 85 -15.05 4.71 18.82
C GLY A 85 -15.53 5.36 17.52
N SER A 86 -14.82 5.14 16.40
CA SER A 86 -15.23 5.62 15.07
C SER A 86 -16.32 4.78 14.41
N ARG A 87 -16.88 3.78 15.12
CA ARG A 87 -17.98 2.94 14.64
C ARG A 87 -19.23 3.79 14.34
N PRO A 88 -19.90 3.58 13.20
CA PRO A 88 -21.14 4.29 12.89
C PRO A 88 -22.23 3.98 13.93
N ALA A 89 -22.79 5.02 14.55
CA ALA A 89 -23.81 4.88 15.61
C ALA A 89 -25.07 4.14 15.13
N ALA A 90 -25.40 4.24 13.82
CA ALA A 90 -26.51 3.53 13.21
C ALA A 90 -26.27 2.01 13.01
N LEU A 91 -25.04 1.54 13.22
CA LEU A 91 -24.61 0.16 13.01
C LEU A 91 -23.77 -0.34 14.20
N PRO A 92 -24.37 -0.44 15.41
CA PRO A 92 -23.64 -0.76 16.64
C PRO A 92 -22.97 -2.14 16.62
N GLU A 93 -23.49 -3.09 15.84
CA GLU A 93 -22.95 -4.43 15.64
C GLU A 93 -21.80 -4.50 14.64
N ALA A 94 -21.51 -3.40 13.92
CA ALA A 94 -20.52 -3.41 12.87
C ALA A 94 -19.11 -3.63 13.41
N LYS A 95 -18.32 -4.40 12.65
CA LYS A 95 -16.90 -4.68 12.92
C LYS A 95 -16.11 -4.35 11.67
N PHE A 96 -14.85 -3.96 11.82
CA PHE A 96 -13.90 -3.97 10.72
C PHE A 96 -13.03 -5.23 10.82
N ARG A 97 -12.45 -5.65 9.70
CA ARG A 97 -11.53 -6.80 9.63
C ARG A 97 -10.13 -6.41 9.20
N ASP A 98 -9.99 -5.21 8.67
CA ASP A 98 -8.76 -4.64 8.18
C ASP A 98 -8.80 -3.12 8.35
N PHE A 99 -7.62 -2.53 8.30
CA PHE A 99 -7.45 -1.10 8.15
C PHE A 99 -6.35 -0.82 7.14
N LYS A 100 -6.42 0.35 6.52
CA LYS A 100 -5.39 0.90 5.65
C LYS A 100 -4.68 2.03 6.34
N VAL A 101 -3.35 2.06 6.24
CA VAL A 101 -2.57 3.23 6.62
C VAL A 101 -2.60 4.20 5.45
N ILE A 102 -3.15 5.39 5.68
CA ILE A 102 -3.15 6.47 4.70
C ILE A 102 -2.08 7.50 5.05
N GLY A 103 -1.41 8.02 4.03
CA GLY A 103 -0.31 8.94 4.19
C GLY A 103 0.17 9.50 2.86
N SER A 104 1.33 10.13 2.88
CA SER A 104 1.98 10.60 1.65
C SER A 104 3.40 10.06 1.57
N GLY A 105 3.85 9.79 0.36
CA GLY A 105 5.25 9.49 0.06
C GLY A 105 5.88 10.58 -0.80
N VAL A 106 7.14 10.37 -1.16
CA VAL A 106 7.92 11.19 -2.09
C VAL A 106 8.33 10.34 -3.29
N TRP A 107 8.09 10.87 -4.48
CA TRP A 107 8.65 10.36 -5.73
C TRP A 107 9.53 11.40 -6.39
N TYR A 108 10.44 10.94 -7.24
CA TYR A 108 11.42 11.78 -7.92
C TYR A 108 11.13 11.80 -9.43
N ASP A 109 11.05 12.98 -10.01
CA ASP A 109 10.88 13.14 -11.46
C ASP A 109 12.19 12.86 -12.24
N ALA A 110 12.13 13.01 -13.57
CA ALA A 110 13.28 12.77 -14.45
C ALA A 110 14.48 13.69 -14.12
N GLU A 111 14.21 14.91 -13.64
CA GLU A 111 15.24 15.85 -13.19
C GLU A 111 15.74 15.55 -11.76
N GLY A 112 15.15 14.56 -11.07
CA GLY A 112 15.46 14.21 -9.69
C GLY A 112 14.85 15.17 -8.66
N ARG A 113 13.83 15.95 -9.02
CA ARG A 113 13.13 16.81 -8.07
C ARG A 113 12.13 15.98 -7.26
N PRO A 114 12.06 16.18 -5.93
CA PRO A 114 11.12 15.45 -5.09
C PRO A 114 9.71 16.04 -5.20
N HIS A 115 8.72 15.15 -5.27
CA HIS A 115 7.30 15.46 -5.30
C HIS A 115 6.56 14.66 -4.24
N ARG A 116 5.80 15.35 -3.38
CA ARG A 116 4.99 14.70 -2.35
C ARG A 116 3.66 14.23 -2.95
N GLU A 117 3.36 12.95 -2.80
CA GLU A 117 2.18 12.31 -3.40
C GLU A 117 1.39 11.56 -2.32
N PRO A 118 0.08 11.86 -2.15
CA PRO A 118 -0.78 11.05 -1.28
C PRO A 118 -0.89 9.62 -1.81
N ARG A 119 -0.84 8.64 -0.90
CA ARG A 119 -1.01 7.21 -1.21
C ARG A 119 -0.04 6.70 -2.29
N LEU A 120 1.19 7.21 -2.29
CA LEU A 120 2.25 6.77 -3.19
C LEU A 120 2.42 5.24 -3.17
N VAL A 121 2.36 4.67 -1.96
CA VAL A 121 2.07 3.26 -1.70
C VAL A 121 0.94 3.18 -0.67
N ASP A 122 0.24 2.04 -0.66
CA ASP A 122 -0.77 1.71 0.33
C ASP A 122 -0.29 0.56 1.21
N VAL A 123 -0.59 0.65 2.51
CA VAL A 123 -0.43 -0.47 3.46
C VAL A 123 -1.80 -0.86 3.97
N SER A 124 -2.14 -2.15 3.90
CA SER A 124 -3.35 -2.73 4.48
C SER A 124 -2.97 -3.84 5.44
N VAL A 125 -3.59 -3.90 6.61
CA VAL A 125 -3.35 -4.96 7.60
C VAL A 125 -4.66 -5.50 8.14
N THR A 126 -4.79 -6.83 8.16
CA THR A 126 -5.97 -7.49 8.71
C THR A 126 -5.84 -7.70 10.22
N THR A 127 -6.97 -7.65 10.93
CA THR A 127 -7.08 -7.92 12.37
C THR A 127 -7.64 -9.33 12.61
N SER A 128 -7.27 -10.30 11.77
CA SER A 128 -7.88 -11.63 11.72
C SER A 128 -7.71 -12.38 13.04
N SER A 129 -8.61 -13.34 13.31
CA SER A 129 -8.52 -14.23 14.49
C SER A 129 -7.39 -15.26 14.40
N TYR A 130 -6.87 -15.50 13.19
CA TYR A 130 -5.80 -16.47 12.92
C TYR A 130 -4.42 -15.81 12.86
N GLY A 131 -4.34 -14.49 13.06
CA GLY A 131 -3.12 -13.69 12.92
C GLY A 131 -3.30 -12.61 11.84
N PRO A 132 -2.51 -11.53 11.89
CA PRO A 132 -2.61 -10.48 10.89
C PRO A 132 -2.03 -10.96 9.56
N THR A 133 -2.57 -10.43 8.49
CA THR A 133 -1.92 -10.44 7.18
C THR A 133 -1.70 -9.00 6.76
N ALA A 134 -0.65 -8.76 6.00
CA ALA A 134 -0.31 -7.41 5.56
C ALA A 134 -0.11 -7.35 4.05
N THR A 135 -0.35 -6.18 3.47
CA THR A 135 -0.15 -5.95 2.04
C THR A 135 0.39 -4.56 1.80
N VAL A 136 1.43 -4.47 0.95
CA VAL A 136 1.87 -3.23 0.32
C VAL A 136 1.35 -3.23 -1.12
N SER A 137 0.78 -2.11 -1.57
CA SER A 137 0.29 -1.97 -2.95
C SER A 137 0.78 -0.67 -3.58
N ALA A 138 1.22 -0.75 -4.84
CA ALA A 138 1.65 0.37 -5.66
C ALA A 138 0.67 0.58 -6.82
N HIS A 139 0.30 1.83 -7.11
CA HIS A 139 -0.73 2.17 -8.12
C HIS A 139 -0.25 3.17 -9.18
N HIS A 140 1.01 3.57 -9.12
CA HIS A 140 1.58 4.58 -10.00
C HIS A 140 2.62 3.93 -10.91
N ASP A 141 2.83 4.49 -12.10
CA ASP A 141 3.74 3.96 -13.12
C ASP A 141 5.23 4.25 -12.84
N ILE A 142 5.55 5.14 -11.90
CA ILE A 142 6.93 5.55 -11.55
C ILE A 142 7.88 4.41 -11.14
N TRP A 143 7.34 3.23 -10.85
CA TRP A 143 8.10 2.04 -10.48
C TRP A 143 8.48 1.18 -11.69
N SER A 144 7.85 1.43 -12.84
CA SER A 144 7.97 0.67 -14.07
C SER A 144 8.87 1.38 -15.08
N TRP A 145 9.29 0.69 -16.14
CA TRP A 145 10.09 1.31 -17.21
C TRP A 145 9.28 2.24 -18.12
N PHE A 146 7.96 2.01 -18.22
CA PHE A 146 7.04 2.77 -19.07
C PHE A 146 6.00 3.49 -18.23
N ASP A 147 5.64 4.71 -18.65
CA ASP A 147 4.47 5.43 -18.15
C ASP A 147 3.16 4.75 -18.62
N PHE A 148 2.02 5.13 -18.05
CA PHE A 148 0.72 4.56 -18.45
C PHE A 148 0.32 4.86 -19.91
N SER A 149 1.02 5.72 -20.63
CA SER A 149 0.84 5.92 -22.08
C SER A 149 1.79 5.09 -22.94
N GLY A 150 2.53 4.16 -22.31
CA GLY A 150 3.48 3.28 -22.98
C GLY A 150 4.82 3.94 -23.30
N ARG A 151 5.07 5.19 -22.88
CA ARG A 151 6.34 5.86 -23.18
C ARG A 151 7.40 5.47 -22.16
N PRO A 152 8.62 5.14 -22.60
CA PRO A 152 9.70 4.84 -21.67
C PRO A 152 10.06 6.07 -20.83
N HIS A 153 10.24 5.88 -19.52
CA HIS A 153 10.68 6.91 -18.57
C HIS A 153 11.78 6.40 -17.62
N PRO A 154 12.89 5.85 -18.14
CA PRO A 154 13.91 5.18 -17.33
C PRO A 154 14.57 6.07 -16.28
N GLU A 155 14.61 7.39 -16.51
CA GLU A 155 15.10 8.35 -15.52
C GLU A 155 14.20 8.38 -14.28
N VAL A 156 12.87 8.29 -14.46
CA VAL A 156 11.92 8.21 -13.34
C VAL A 156 12.07 6.87 -12.64
N GLN A 157 12.04 5.77 -13.38
CA GLN A 157 12.16 4.42 -12.80
C GLN A 157 13.43 4.26 -11.96
N SER A 158 14.59 4.62 -12.50
CA SER A 158 15.89 4.45 -11.85
C SER A 158 16.04 5.21 -10.52
N ARG A 159 15.22 6.25 -10.29
CA ARG A 159 15.20 7.02 -9.04
C ARG A 159 14.17 6.51 -8.01
N ASN A 160 13.17 5.75 -8.45
CA ASN A 160 12.04 5.35 -7.62
C ASN A 160 12.04 3.85 -7.33
N ALA A 161 12.21 3.00 -8.35
CA ALA A 161 12.13 1.55 -8.22
C ALA A 161 13.13 0.96 -7.20
N PRO A 162 14.40 1.40 -7.12
CA PRO A 162 15.34 0.87 -6.12
C PRO A 162 14.88 1.14 -4.68
N ARG A 163 14.25 2.28 -4.41
CA ARG A 163 13.73 2.60 -3.06
C ARG A 163 12.59 1.67 -2.66
N LEU A 164 11.73 1.32 -3.61
CA LEU A 164 10.68 0.32 -3.37
C LEU A 164 11.30 -1.06 -3.11
N ALA A 165 12.27 -1.47 -3.92
CA ALA A 165 12.97 -2.74 -3.76
C ALA A 165 13.62 -2.87 -2.37
N ASP A 166 14.39 -1.85 -1.96
CA ASP A 166 15.05 -1.82 -0.65
C ASP A 166 14.05 -1.80 0.50
N ALA A 167 12.92 -1.10 0.34
CA ALA A 167 11.86 -1.08 1.35
C ALA A 167 11.18 -2.45 1.50
N LEU A 168 10.90 -3.16 0.39
CA LEU A 168 10.31 -4.50 0.44
C LEU A 168 11.26 -5.50 1.11
N LEU A 169 12.56 -5.45 0.78
CA LEU A 169 13.58 -6.26 1.46
C LEU A 169 13.69 -5.90 2.95
N GLY A 170 13.61 -4.61 3.28
CA GLY A 170 13.59 -4.11 4.65
C GLY A 170 12.37 -4.61 5.42
N ILE A 171 11.19 -4.66 4.79
CA ILE A 171 9.97 -5.21 5.39
C ILE A 171 10.12 -6.71 5.62
N ASN A 172 10.63 -7.48 4.65
CA ASN A 172 10.88 -8.91 4.83
C ASN A 172 11.79 -9.15 6.05
N SER A 173 12.87 -8.38 6.15
CA SER A 173 13.80 -8.44 7.27
C SER A 173 13.14 -8.03 8.59
N ALA A 174 12.34 -6.98 8.56
CA ALA A 174 11.65 -6.46 9.72
C ALA A 174 10.59 -7.44 10.22
N LEU A 175 9.85 -8.12 9.35
CA LEU A 175 8.77 -9.06 9.73
C LEU A 175 9.29 -10.48 9.94
N GLY A 176 10.43 -10.84 9.35
CA GLY A 176 11.01 -12.19 9.40
C GLY A 176 10.32 -13.19 8.45
N VAL A 177 9.55 -12.70 7.48
CA VAL A 177 8.79 -13.49 6.49
C VAL A 177 8.96 -12.84 5.12
N GLU A 178 9.12 -13.65 4.08
CA GLU A 178 9.15 -13.17 2.70
C GLU A 178 7.75 -12.89 2.17
N ALA A 179 7.63 -11.88 1.32
CA ALA A 179 6.36 -11.53 0.70
C ALA A 179 6.00 -12.50 -0.44
N GLU A 180 4.73 -12.86 -0.53
CA GLU A 180 4.15 -13.42 -1.74
C GLU A 180 3.76 -12.26 -2.69
N THR A 181 4.11 -12.40 -3.97
CA THR A 181 3.74 -11.43 -5.00
C THR A 181 2.27 -11.60 -5.38
N GLY A 182 1.54 -10.49 -5.49
CA GLY A 182 0.16 -10.51 -5.93
C GLY A 182 0.00 -10.82 -7.42
N GLU A 183 -1.26 -11.09 -7.80
CA GLU A 183 -1.62 -11.42 -9.17
C GLU A 183 -1.29 -10.28 -10.15
N PRO A 184 -0.83 -10.59 -11.38
CA PRO A 184 -0.69 -9.59 -12.42
C PRO A 184 -2.01 -8.87 -12.73
N THR A 185 -1.92 -7.57 -12.99
CA THR A 185 -3.04 -6.76 -13.48
C THR A 185 -2.72 -6.19 -14.86
N TYR A 186 -3.68 -5.51 -15.48
CA TYR A 186 -3.43 -4.76 -16.71
C TYR A 186 -2.35 -3.68 -16.55
N PHE A 187 -2.10 -3.22 -15.31
CA PHE A 187 -1.19 -2.11 -15.02
C PHE A 187 0.23 -2.55 -14.64
N GLY A 188 0.45 -3.84 -14.41
CA GLY A 188 1.76 -4.36 -14.05
C GLY A 188 1.71 -5.75 -13.44
N HIS A 189 2.90 -6.32 -13.25
CA HIS A 189 3.09 -7.62 -12.62
C HIS A 189 4.16 -7.48 -11.55
N ALA A 190 3.80 -7.79 -10.30
CA ALA A 190 4.73 -7.76 -9.18
C ALA A 190 5.76 -8.87 -9.32
N VAL A 191 7.02 -8.52 -9.09
CA VAL A 191 8.12 -9.44 -8.83
C VAL A 191 8.61 -9.23 -7.40
N GLU A 192 9.47 -10.12 -6.90
CA GLU A 192 9.92 -10.16 -5.51
C GLU A 192 10.22 -8.77 -4.91
N PHE A 193 10.95 -7.92 -5.64
CA PHE A 193 11.34 -6.58 -5.19
C PHE A 193 11.02 -5.48 -6.21
N GLY A 194 9.87 -5.53 -6.87
CA GLY A 194 9.48 -4.48 -7.80
C GLY A 194 8.41 -4.88 -8.81
N ILE A 195 8.35 -4.16 -9.92
CA ILE A 195 7.39 -4.43 -11.00
C ILE A 195 8.16 -4.87 -12.23
N SER A 196 7.75 -5.97 -12.84
CA SER A 196 8.39 -6.47 -14.06
C SER A 196 8.24 -5.47 -15.21
N THR A 197 9.28 -5.36 -16.04
CA THR A 197 9.19 -4.58 -17.27
C THR A 197 8.49 -5.40 -18.36
N PRO A 198 7.39 -4.90 -18.97
CA PRO A 198 6.76 -5.58 -20.09
C PRO A 198 7.65 -5.52 -21.33
N ASP A 199 7.45 -6.45 -22.26
CA ASP A 199 8.11 -6.40 -23.57
C ASP A 199 7.69 -5.15 -24.35
N ALA A 200 8.67 -4.48 -24.94
CA ALA A 200 8.42 -3.35 -25.82
C ALA A 200 7.93 -3.83 -27.19
N ASP A 201 7.08 -3.02 -27.83
CA ASP A 201 6.70 -3.23 -29.23
C ASP A 201 7.84 -2.91 -30.21
N GLU A 202 7.57 -3.04 -31.51
CA GLU A 202 8.53 -2.75 -32.57
C GLU A 202 9.02 -1.28 -32.62
N HIS A 203 8.33 -0.38 -31.92
CA HIS A 203 8.67 1.03 -31.78
C HIS A 203 9.35 1.36 -30.44
N GLY A 204 9.56 0.37 -29.58
CA GLY A 204 10.15 0.56 -28.26
C GLY A 204 9.17 1.13 -27.23
N LEU A 205 7.86 1.03 -27.49
CA LEU A 205 6.81 1.47 -26.58
C LEU A 205 6.25 0.29 -25.77
N GLY A 206 5.85 0.58 -24.54
CA GLY A 206 5.07 -0.32 -23.71
C GLY A 206 3.57 -0.21 -24.01
N PRO A 207 2.73 -0.96 -23.27
CA PRO A 207 1.28 -0.88 -23.40
C PRO A 207 0.73 0.51 -23.06
N ASP A 208 -0.12 1.08 -23.92
CA ASP A 208 -0.92 2.26 -23.59
C ASP A 208 -2.15 1.83 -22.78
N LEU A 209 -2.23 2.32 -21.54
CA LEU A 209 -3.24 2.00 -20.53
C LEU A 209 -4.07 3.21 -20.15
N THR A 210 -3.95 4.33 -20.88
CA THR A 210 -4.66 5.58 -20.58
C THR A 210 -6.18 5.43 -20.61
N ASP A 211 -6.71 4.49 -21.40
CA ASP A 211 -8.13 4.16 -21.47
C ASP A 211 -8.68 3.44 -20.21
N LYS A 212 -7.79 2.92 -19.35
CA LYS A 212 -8.16 2.13 -18.15
C LYS A 212 -8.05 2.90 -16.84
N LEU A 213 -7.40 4.07 -16.84
CA LEU A 213 -7.24 4.95 -15.68
C LEU A 213 -8.57 5.42 -15.09
#